data_AF-A0A915YYV1-F1
#
_entry.id   AF-A0A915YYV1-F1
#
_cell.length_a   1.000
_cell.length_b   1.000
_cell.length_c   1.000
_cell.angle_alpha   90.00
_cell.angle_beta   90.00
_cell.angle_gamma   90.00
#
_symmetry.space_group_name_H-M   'P 1'
#
loop_
_entity.id
_entity.type
_entity.pdbx_description
1 polymer ?
#
loop_
_entity_poly.entity_id
_entity_poly.type
_entity_poly.pdbx_seq_one_letter_code
_entity_poly.pdbx_strand_id
1 'polypeptide(L)'
;MATQFLPHLSQDFTKLLESKKKHDVIIKVDKSNNEKTFCAHSIILETRSVYFENVFSNKQFRKENNIFILEFPDLSSDIFDILIRYIYGGIINLDNKKASDILNLLTACGRFKLKELYDYVQQDLIEHHHDWLFQNLFLVQKISFKNSDFTKLQNYWTTTICEQPEILFNATDFTSVDKEALLSICKEENSCMEENELWDHIIRWGKAQNTELSEEINNWTPKIILSRIQNYDNAINQYGGGPNFNDLQLTWTFNVDNGATYNKKAYNKKIHNEGSFIVSEYEVFGITRKRQ
;
A
#
# COMPACT_ATOMS: atom_id res chain seq x y z
N MET A 1 -19.53 -43.76 2.07
CA MET A 1 -18.26 -43.07 2.37
C MET A 1 -17.43 -43.05 1.09
N ALA A 2 -16.91 -41.89 0.69
CA ALA A 2 -16.00 -41.79 -0.44
C ALA A 2 -14.56 -41.98 0.06
N THR A 3 -13.80 -42.90 -0.55
CA THR A 3 -12.37 -43.06 -0.29
C THR A 3 -11.58 -42.08 -1.17
N GLN A 4 -10.71 -41.28 -0.58
CA GLN A 4 -9.93 -40.26 -1.30
C GLN A 4 -8.52 -40.78 -1.65
N PHE A 5 -8.11 -40.62 -2.90
CA PHE A 5 -6.77 -40.99 -3.40
C PHE A 5 -5.96 -39.76 -3.86
N LEU A 6 -6.26 -38.59 -3.29
CA LEU A 6 -5.67 -37.30 -3.67
C LEU A 6 -4.13 -37.25 -3.54
N PRO A 7 -3.48 -37.86 -2.52
CA PRO A 7 -2.02 -37.82 -2.42
C PRO A 7 -1.31 -38.47 -3.62
N HIS A 8 -1.83 -39.60 -4.13
CA HIS A 8 -1.23 -40.26 -5.31
C HIS A 8 -1.42 -39.43 -6.57
N LEU A 9 -2.62 -38.86 -6.77
CA LEU A 9 -2.90 -37.98 -7.90
C LEU A 9 -1.98 -36.74 -7.91
N SER A 10 -1.79 -36.12 -6.76
CA SER A 10 -0.86 -35.00 -6.54
C SER A 10 0.58 -35.37 -6.90
N GLN A 11 1.05 -36.53 -6.45
CA GLN A 11 2.39 -37.04 -6.79
C GLN A 11 2.54 -37.29 -8.28
N ASP A 12 1.52 -37.84 -8.94
CA ASP A 12 1.57 -38.12 -10.38
C ASP A 12 1.68 -36.84 -11.22
N PHE A 13 0.96 -35.77 -10.85
CA PHE A 13 1.12 -34.46 -11.49
C PHE A 13 2.48 -33.82 -11.20
N THR A 14 3.00 -33.97 -9.99
CA THR A 14 4.34 -33.46 -9.65
C THR A 14 5.44 -34.18 -10.46
N LYS A 15 5.33 -35.50 -10.62
CA LYS A 15 6.22 -36.29 -11.51
C LYS A 15 6.07 -35.86 -12.97
N LEU A 16 4.87 -35.49 -13.42
CA LEU A 16 4.65 -34.95 -14.76
C LEU A 16 5.44 -33.66 -14.96
N LEU A 17 5.36 -32.71 -14.01
CA LEU A 17 6.14 -31.48 -14.00
C LEU A 17 7.65 -31.75 -14.11
N GLU A 18 8.18 -32.63 -13.27
CA GLU A 18 9.61 -33.00 -13.25
C GLU A 18 10.07 -33.66 -14.55
N SER A 19 9.22 -34.50 -15.15
CA SER A 19 9.54 -35.22 -16.38
C SER A 19 9.63 -34.32 -17.61
N LYS A 20 9.04 -33.12 -17.57
CA LYS A 20 8.95 -32.14 -18.67
C LYS A 20 8.32 -32.70 -19.97
N LYS A 21 7.67 -33.87 -19.90
CA LYS A 21 7.08 -34.54 -21.05
C LYS A 21 5.85 -33.79 -21.54
N LYS A 22 5.76 -33.55 -22.85
CA LYS A 22 4.61 -32.88 -23.49
C LYS A 22 4.29 -31.47 -22.94
N HIS A 23 5.30 -30.79 -22.38
CA HIS A 23 5.15 -29.40 -22.01
C HIS A 23 4.84 -28.54 -23.25
N ASP A 24 4.01 -27.53 -23.07
CA ASP A 24 3.64 -26.55 -24.08
C ASP A 24 3.82 -25.11 -23.56
N VAL A 25 4.38 -24.96 -22.36
CA VAL A 25 4.73 -23.67 -21.75
C VAL A 25 6.18 -23.71 -21.28
N ILE A 26 6.91 -22.62 -21.57
CA ILE A 26 8.24 -22.32 -21.04
C ILE A 26 8.13 -21.04 -20.22
N ILE A 27 8.53 -21.10 -18.96
CA ILE A 27 8.52 -19.96 -18.03
C ILE A 27 9.97 -19.65 -17.66
N LYS A 28 10.38 -18.41 -17.91
CA LYS A 28 11.70 -17.89 -17.59
C LYS A 28 11.57 -16.95 -16.39
N VAL A 29 12.37 -17.20 -15.36
CA VAL A 29 12.40 -16.40 -14.13
C VAL A 29 13.84 -15.99 -13.83
N ASP A 30 14.01 -15.07 -12.88
CA ASP A 30 15.26 -14.35 -12.59
C ASP A 30 15.76 -13.47 -13.76
N LYS A 31 16.69 -12.57 -13.46
CA LYS A 31 17.35 -11.72 -14.47
C LYS A 31 18.25 -12.57 -15.37
N SER A 32 18.48 -12.08 -16.59
CA SER A 32 19.22 -12.76 -17.67
C SER A 32 20.55 -13.43 -17.28
N ASN A 33 21.29 -12.90 -16.29
CA ASN A 33 22.56 -13.50 -15.86
C ASN A 33 22.41 -14.76 -14.96
N ASN A 34 21.24 -14.98 -14.36
CA ASN A 34 20.88 -16.13 -13.52
C ASN A 34 19.53 -16.75 -13.96
N GLU A 35 19.14 -16.59 -15.23
CA GLU A 35 17.84 -17.02 -15.74
C GLU A 35 17.62 -18.52 -15.50
N LYS A 36 16.53 -18.88 -14.82
CA LYS A 36 16.09 -20.27 -14.67
C LYS A 36 14.86 -20.51 -15.53
N THR A 37 14.85 -21.64 -16.22
CA THR A 37 13.74 -22.04 -17.10
C THR A 37 12.95 -23.21 -16.51
N PHE A 38 11.63 -23.06 -16.51
CA PHE A 38 10.65 -24.06 -16.10
C PHE A 38 9.80 -24.50 -17.30
N CYS A 39 9.59 -25.81 -17.45
CA CYS A 39 8.68 -26.36 -18.44
C CYS A 39 7.38 -26.74 -17.76
N ALA A 40 6.23 -26.32 -18.31
CA ALA A 40 4.92 -26.53 -17.72
C ALA A 40 3.84 -26.83 -18.79
N HIS A 41 2.62 -27.10 -18.32
CA HIS A 41 1.47 -27.47 -19.12
C HIS A 41 0.39 -26.38 -18.97
N SER A 42 -0.01 -25.78 -20.09
CA SER A 42 -1.00 -24.70 -20.13
C SER A 42 -2.30 -25.10 -19.43
N ILE A 43 -2.82 -26.29 -19.74
CA ILE A 43 -4.06 -26.85 -19.17
C ILE A 43 -4.05 -26.95 -17.64
N ILE A 44 -2.90 -27.26 -17.04
CA ILE A 44 -2.78 -27.34 -15.57
C ILE A 44 -2.73 -25.93 -14.97
N LEU A 45 -1.96 -25.04 -15.58
CA LEU A 45 -1.81 -23.66 -15.13
C LEU A 45 -3.13 -22.88 -15.22
N GLU A 46 -3.85 -22.95 -16.34
CA GLU A 46 -5.14 -22.26 -16.53
C GLU A 46 -6.23 -22.80 -15.59
N THR A 47 -6.25 -24.12 -15.36
CA THR A 47 -7.21 -24.73 -14.43
C THR A 47 -7.01 -24.23 -12.98
N ARG A 48 -5.78 -23.91 -12.58
CA ARG A 48 -5.44 -23.51 -11.21
C ARG A 48 -5.31 -22.01 -11.01
N SER A 49 -5.35 -21.21 -12.08
CA SER A 49 -5.09 -19.77 -12.03
C SER A 49 -5.80 -19.02 -13.14
N VAL A 50 -6.70 -18.13 -12.73
CA VAL A 50 -7.38 -17.19 -13.64
C VAL A 50 -6.39 -16.26 -14.35
N TYR A 51 -5.24 -15.97 -13.74
CA TYR A 51 -4.18 -15.21 -14.43
C TYR A 51 -3.69 -15.98 -15.66
N PHE A 52 -3.33 -17.26 -15.49
CA PHE A 52 -2.84 -18.08 -16.59
C PHE A 52 -3.92 -18.40 -17.63
N GLU A 53 -5.17 -18.62 -17.20
CA GLU A 53 -6.32 -18.74 -18.10
C GLU A 53 -6.46 -17.54 -19.05
N ASN A 54 -6.38 -16.33 -18.51
CA ASN A 54 -6.41 -15.10 -19.30
C ASN A 54 -5.20 -14.97 -20.23
N VAL A 55 -4.00 -15.33 -19.74
CA VAL A 55 -2.76 -15.28 -20.53
C VAL A 55 -2.82 -16.23 -21.72
N PHE A 56 -3.26 -17.48 -21.53
CA PHE A 56 -3.28 -18.48 -22.62
C PHE A 56 -4.47 -18.33 -23.57
N SER A 57 -5.56 -17.72 -23.12
CA SER A 57 -6.66 -17.30 -23.99
C SER A 57 -6.21 -16.23 -25.00
N ASN A 58 -5.20 -15.43 -24.64
CA ASN A 58 -4.59 -14.45 -25.52
C ASN A 58 -3.52 -15.09 -26.43
N LYS A 59 -3.86 -15.24 -27.72
CA LYS A 59 -2.98 -15.86 -28.73
C LYS A 59 -1.64 -15.14 -28.95
N GLN A 60 -1.47 -13.91 -28.44
CA GLN A 60 -0.24 -13.12 -28.60
C GLN A 60 1.00 -13.75 -27.93
N PHE A 61 0.81 -14.59 -26.91
CA PHE A 61 1.91 -15.22 -26.18
C PHE A 61 2.42 -16.53 -26.81
N ARG A 62 1.83 -16.95 -27.93
CA ARG A 62 2.14 -18.21 -28.60
C ARG A 62 3.23 -17.99 -29.66
N LYS A 63 4.36 -18.71 -29.56
CA LYS A 63 5.43 -18.68 -30.58
C LYS A 63 5.20 -19.72 -31.69
N GLU A 64 6.01 -19.64 -32.76
CA GLU A 64 5.91 -20.41 -34.01
C GLU A 64 5.82 -21.94 -33.84
N ASN A 65 6.27 -22.49 -32.70
CA ASN A 65 6.21 -23.93 -32.40
C ASN A 65 5.00 -24.34 -31.53
N ASN A 66 3.96 -23.52 -31.43
CA ASN A 66 2.81 -23.69 -30.53
C ASN A 66 3.15 -23.70 -29.02
N ILE A 67 4.38 -23.37 -28.63
CA ILE A 67 4.82 -23.24 -27.25
C ILE A 67 4.62 -21.80 -26.77
N PHE A 68 4.07 -21.63 -25.57
CA PHE A 68 3.97 -20.35 -24.89
C PHE A 68 5.28 -20.03 -24.17
N ILE A 69 5.77 -18.80 -24.27
CA ILE A 69 6.95 -18.33 -23.53
C ILE A 69 6.54 -17.15 -22.65
N LEU A 70 6.69 -17.32 -21.34
CA LEU A 70 6.39 -16.29 -20.33
C LEU A 70 7.68 -15.90 -19.60
N GLU A 71 7.85 -14.61 -19.35
CA GLU A 71 9.07 -14.05 -18.74
C GLU A 71 8.71 -13.25 -17.49
N PHE A 72 9.32 -13.62 -16.37
CA PHE A 72 9.15 -13.00 -15.05
C PHE A 72 10.52 -12.65 -14.45
N PRO A 73 11.24 -11.66 -15.02
CA PRO A 73 12.61 -11.34 -14.62
C PRO A 73 12.72 -10.78 -13.19
N ASP A 74 11.60 -10.35 -12.61
CA ASP A 74 11.47 -9.83 -11.25
C ASP A 74 11.12 -10.91 -10.21
N LEU A 75 10.86 -12.15 -10.64
CA LEU A 75 10.51 -13.27 -9.77
C LEU A 75 11.69 -14.20 -9.58
N SER A 76 12.00 -14.56 -8.32
CA SER A 76 13.08 -15.51 -8.07
C SER A 76 12.70 -16.95 -8.39
N SER A 77 13.69 -17.71 -8.85
CA SER A 77 13.53 -19.14 -9.12
C SER A 77 13.07 -19.97 -7.92
N ASP A 78 13.52 -19.64 -6.71
CA ASP A 78 13.11 -20.35 -5.49
C ASP A 78 11.63 -20.11 -5.17
N ILE A 79 11.14 -18.89 -5.35
CA ILE A 79 9.72 -18.56 -5.13
C ILE A 79 8.88 -19.22 -6.21
N PHE A 80 9.32 -19.19 -7.47
CA PHE A 80 8.59 -19.84 -8.55
C PHE A 80 8.55 -21.37 -8.41
N ASP A 81 9.61 -22.00 -7.88
CA ASP A 81 9.63 -23.44 -7.59
C ASP A 81 8.54 -23.84 -6.58
N ILE A 82 8.36 -23.04 -5.52
CA ILE A 82 7.27 -23.24 -4.54
C ILE A 82 5.90 -23.14 -5.23
N LEU A 83 5.70 -22.08 -6.02
CA LEU A 83 4.42 -21.82 -6.69
C LEU A 83 4.05 -22.94 -7.68
N ILE A 84 4.99 -23.38 -8.50
CA ILE A 84 4.72 -24.40 -9.51
C ILE A 84 4.46 -25.77 -8.87
N ARG A 85 5.17 -26.10 -7.77
CA ARG A 85 4.88 -27.31 -6.99
C ARG A 85 3.51 -27.26 -6.35
N TYR A 86 3.09 -26.11 -5.82
CA TYR A 86 1.73 -25.92 -5.33
C TYR A 86 0.69 -26.09 -6.44
N ILE A 87 0.92 -25.53 -7.64
CA ILE A 87 -0.03 -25.62 -8.75
C ILE A 87 -0.27 -27.08 -9.17
N TYR A 88 0.79 -27.89 -9.24
CA TYR A 88 0.70 -29.29 -9.67
C TYR A 88 0.30 -30.25 -8.56
N GLY A 89 0.90 -30.09 -7.38
CA GLY A 89 0.77 -31.04 -6.28
C GLY A 89 -0.18 -30.58 -5.17
N GLY A 90 -0.53 -29.30 -5.09
CA GLY A 90 -1.24 -28.75 -3.93
C GLY A 90 -0.41 -28.78 -2.65
N ILE A 91 0.92 -28.87 -2.76
CA ILE A 91 1.85 -28.95 -1.63
C ILE A 91 2.67 -27.68 -1.57
N ILE A 92 2.76 -27.10 -0.38
CA ILE A 92 3.64 -25.97 -0.06
C ILE A 92 4.56 -26.38 1.10
N ASN A 93 5.82 -25.94 1.06
CA ASN A 93 6.76 -26.08 2.15
C ASN A 93 7.40 -24.72 2.44
N LEU A 94 7.12 -24.18 3.62
CA LEU A 94 7.64 -22.90 4.12
C LEU A 94 8.69 -23.09 5.23
N ASP A 95 9.05 -24.34 5.54
CA ASP A 95 10.01 -24.64 6.60
C ASP A 95 11.35 -23.93 6.33
N ASN A 96 11.88 -23.28 7.37
CA ASN A 96 13.14 -22.53 7.33
C ASN A 96 13.19 -21.37 6.32
N LYS A 97 12.04 -20.92 5.79
CA LYS A 97 11.97 -19.70 4.97
C LYS A 97 11.95 -18.46 5.86
N LYS A 98 12.61 -17.40 5.39
CA LYS A 98 12.54 -16.10 6.08
C LYS A 98 11.19 -15.47 5.80
N ALA A 99 10.66 -14.72 6.77
CA ALA A 99 9.42 -13.97 6.60
C ALA A 99 9.43 -13.05 5.36
N SER A 100 10.57 -12.45 5.03
CA SER A 100 10.76 -11.67 3.79
C SER A 100 10.53 -12.50 2.51
N ASP A 101 10.97 -13.75 2.50
CA ASP A 101 10.79 -14.65 1.36
C ASP A 101 9.33 -15.10 1.26
N ILE A 102 8.68 -15.34 2.39
CA ILE A 102 7.25 -15.67 2.45
C ILE A 102 6.38 -14.48 1.99
N LEU A 103 6.77 -13.24 2.32
CA LEU A 103 6.10 -12.04 1.83
C LEU A 103 6.29 -11.85 0.31
N ASN A 104 7.47 -12.18 -0.22
CA ASN A 104 7.71 -12.22 -1.66
C ASN A 104 6.85 -13.31 -2.34
N LEU A 105 6.70 -14.48 -1.72
CA LEU A 105 5.80 -15.53 -2.16
C LEU A 105 4.35 -15.02 -2.20
N LEU A 106 3.89 -14.34 -1.14
CA LEU A 106 2.55 -13.76 -1.09
C LEU A 106 2.30 -12.81 -2.27
N THR A 107 3.25 -11.91 -2.54
CA THR A 107 3.19 -10.98 -3.67
C THR A 107 3.01 -11.73 -5.00
N ALA A 108 3.76 -12.80 -5.20
CA ALA A 108 3.65 -13.64 -6.39
C ALA A 108 2.32 -14.42 -6.46
N CYS A 109 1.79 -14.90 -5.32
CA CYS A 109 0.46 -15.52 -5.25
C CYS A 109 -0.64 -14.55 -5.68
N GLY A 110 -0.55 -13.28 -5.24
CA GLY A 110 -1.45 -12.21 -5.67
C GLY A 110 -1.36 -11.94 -7.16
N ARG A 111 -0.14 -11.86 -7.72
CA ARG A 111 0.10 -11.67 -9.16
C ARG A 111 -0.55 -12.78 -9.99
N PHE A 112 -0.41 -14.04 -9.56
CA PHE A 112 -0.97 -15.19 -10.27
C PHE A 112 -2.40 -15.56 -9.82
N LYS A 113 -3.05 -14.71 -9.01
CA LYS A 113 -4.44 -14.89 -8.55
C LYS A 113 -4.71 -16.27 -7.94
N LEU A 114 -3.76 -16.76 -7.13
CA LEU A 114 -3.85 -18.05 -6.43
C LEU A 114 -4.52 -17.87 -5.07
N LYS A 115 -5.84 -17.72 -5.05
CA LYS A 115 -6.61 -17.34 -3.83
C LYS A 115 -6.38 -18.22 -2.62
N GLU A 116 -6.59 -19.52 -2.80
CA GLU A 116 -6.35 -20.53 -1.75
C GLU A 116 -4.95 -20.38 -1.14
N LEU A 117 -3.93 -20.13 -1.98
CA LEU A 117 -2.56 -20.00 -1.52
C LEU A 117 -2.28 -18.68 -0.81
N TYR A 118 -2.70 -17.53 -1.35
CA TYR A 118 -2.45 -16.27 -0.68
C TYR A 118 -3.24 -16.14 0.64
N ASP A 119 -4.41 -16.78 0.76
CA ASP A 119 -5.18 -16.81 2.01
C ASP A 119 -4.47 -17.61 3.11
N TYR A 120 -3.81 -18.71 2.71
CA TYR A 120 -2.95 -19.51 3.58
C TYR A 120 -1.68 -18.75 3.98
N VAL A 121 -0.95 -18.19 3.00
CA VAL A 121 0.33 -17.50 3.25
C VAL A 121 0.15 -16.27 4.15
N GLN A 122 -0.95 -15.52 4.00
CA GLN A 122 -1.25 -14.43 4.94
C GLN A 122 -1.45 -14.92 6.38
N GLN A 123 -2.15 -16.04 6.56
CA GLN A 123 -2.37 -16.63 7.88
C GLN A 123 -1.05 -17.09 8.50
N ASP A 124 -0.22 -17.78 7.72
CA ASP A 124 1.07 -18.29 8.15
C ASP A 124 2.01 -17.17 8.61
N LEU A 125 2.05 -16.06 7.86
CA LEU A 125 2.81 -14.86 8.25
C LEU A 125 2.34 -14.29 9.61
N ILE A 126 1.03 -14.24 9.84
CA ILE A 126 0.45 -13.70 11.07
C ILE A 126 0.72 -14.63 12.25
N GLU A 127 0.60 -15.95 12.08
CA GLU A 127 0.75 -16.94 13.15
C GLU A 127 2.21 -17.19 13.53
N HIS A 128 3.09 -17.31 12.53
CA HIS A 128 4.47 -17.79 12.73
C HIS A 128 5.52 -16.69 12.59
N HIS A 129 5.17 -15.53 12.02
CA HIS A 129 6.12 -14.45 11.72
C HIS A 129 5.67 -13.07 12.24
N HIS A 130 4.80 -13.02 13.24
CA HIS A 130 4.26 -11.78 13.82
C HIS A 130 5.35 -10.78 14.24
N ASP A 131 6.42 -11.21 14.92
CA ASP A 131 7.53 -10.35 15.33
C ASP A 131 8.16 -9.63 14.13
N TRP A 132 8.35 -10.36 13.03
CA TRP A 132 8.93 -9.78 11.82
C TRP A 132 7.94 -8.84 11.13
N LEU A 133 6.64 -9.19 11.07
CA LEU A 133 5.61 -8.29 10.53
C LEU A 133 5.56 -6.97 11.32
N PHE A 134 5.61 -7.06 12.64
CA PHE A 134 5.61 -5.91 13.54
C PHE A 134 6.85 -5.02 13.35
N GLN A 135 8.03 -5.61 13.13
CA GLN A 135 9.24 -4.85 12.81
C GLN A 135 9.23 -4.22 11.40
N ASN A 136 8.31 -4.65 10.52
CA ASN A 136 8.28 -4.26 9.11
C ASN A 136 6.93 -3.65 8.70
N LEU A 137 6.24 -2.95 9.61
CA LEU A 137 4.87 -2.44 9.42
C LEU A 137 4.68 -1.65 8.11
N PHE A 138 5.61 -0.76 7.73
CA PHE A 138 5.50 0.01 6.49
C PHE A 138 5.56 -0.87 5.23
N LEU A 139 6.43 -1.88 5.22
CA LEU A 139 6.54 -2.82 4.11
C LEU A 139 5.29 -3.69 4.02
N VAL A 140 4.79 -4.17 5.17
CA VAL A 140 3.56 -4.96 5.26
C VAL A 140 2.38 -4.16 4.74
N GLN A 141 2.23 -2.91 5.17
CA GLN A 141 1.22 -1.97 4.69
C GLN A 141 1.27 -1.82 3.17
N LYS A 142 2.45 -1.50 2.64
CA LYS A 142 2.62 -1.25 1.20
C LYS A 142 2.22 -2.44 0.36
N ILE A 143 2.55 -3.66 0.81
CA ILE A 143 2.25 -4.90 0.09
C ILE A 143 0.80 -5.31 0.27
N SER A 144 0.27 -5.24 1.50
CA SER A 144 -1.11 -5.65 1.81
C SER A 144 -2.12 -4.73 1.14
N PHE A 145 -1.93 -3.41 1.17
CA PHE A 145 -2.87 -2.45 0.58
C PHE A 145 -2.73 -2.29 -0.94
N LYS A 146 -1.61 -2.72 -1.55
CA LYS A 146 -1.47 -2.78 -3.01
C LYS A 146 -2.41 -3.82 -3.64
N ASN A 147 -2.80 -4.85 -2.89
CA ASN A 147 -3.72 -5.87 -3.36
C ASN A 147 -4.93 -5.98 -2.42
N SER A 148 -6.10 -5.54 -2.89
CA SER A 148 -7.36 -5.58 -2.11
C SER A 148 -7.73 -6.98 -1.61
N ASP A 149 -7.20 -8.04 -2.23
CA ASP A 149 -7.45 -9.42 -1.82
C ASP A 149 -6.69 -9.80 -0.53
N PHE A 150 -5.68 -9.03 -0.09
CA PHE A 150 -4.86 -9.32 1.09
C PHE A 150 -5.49 -8.82 2.40
N THR A 151 -6.75 -9.16 2.60
CA THR A 151 -7.58 -8.64 3.70
C THR A 151 -7.10 -9.05 5.09
N LYS A 152 -6.50 -10.23 5.25
CA LYS A 152 -6.00 -10.70 6.56
C LYS A 152 -4.82 -9.85 7.04
N LEU A 153 -3.87 -9.56 6.15
CA LEU A 153 -2.73 -8.69 6.49
C LEU A 153 -3.14 -7.23 6.63
N GLN A 154 -4.12 -6.74 5.83
CA GLN A 154 -4.68 -5.41 6.04
C GLN A 154 -5.31 -5.30 7.43
N ASN A 155 -6.15 -6.27 7.82
CA ASN A 155 -6.77 -6.30 9.15
C ASN A 155 -5.73 -6.39 10.26
N TYR A 156 -4.73 -7.28 10.15
CA TYR A 156 -3.63 -7.36 11.10
C TYR A 156 -2.94 -6.01 11.28
N TRP A 157 -2.60 -5.36 10.16
CA TRP A 157 -1.92 -4.07 10.17
C TRP A 157 -2.78 -2.98 10.81
N THR A 158 -4.03 -2.83 10.37
CA THR A 158 -4.97 -1.82 10.88
C THR A 158 -5.24 -2.03 12.38
N THR A 159 -5.47 -3.27 12.83
CA THR A 159 -5.65 -3.57 14.26
C THR A 159 -4.39 -3.21 15.06
N THR A 160 -3.21 -3.57 14.58
CA THR A 160 -1.94 -3.25 15.27
C THR A 160 -1.76 -1.74 15.45
N ILE A 161 -2.01 -0.95 14.40
CA ILE A 161 -1.84 0.51 14.46
C ILE A 161 -2.93 1.18 15.28
N CYS A 162 -4.16 0.68 15.26
CA CYS A 162 -5.24 1.27 16.06
C CYS A 162 -5.16 0.93 17.54
N GLU A 163 -4.59 -0.21 17.91
CA GLU A 163 -4.34 -0.52 19.32
C GLU A 163 -3.18 0.27 19.90
N GLN A 164 -2.15 0.55 19.09
CA GLN A 164 -0.89 1.16 19.52
C GLN A 164 -0.28 2.06 18.42
N PRO A 165 -0.91 3.22 18.11
CA PRO A 165 -0.45 4.14 17.06
C PRO A 165 0.98 4.63 17.30
N GLU A 166 1.37 4.77 18.57
CA GLU A 166 2.67 5.25 18.99
C GLU A 166 3.83 4.38 18.47
N ILE A 167 3.60 3.10 18.16
CA ILE A 167 4.66 2.25 17.57
C ILE A 167 5.09 2.80 16.22
N LEU A 168 4.11 3.16 15.39
CA LEU A 168 4.37 3.67 14.05
C LEU A 168 4.99 5.06 14.12
N PHE A 169 4.37 5.92 14.92
CA PHE A 169 4.71 7.33 14.95
C PHE A 169 5.93 7.65 15.82
N ASN A 170 6.29 6.82 16.80
CA ASN A 170 7.53 7.01 17.57
C ASN A 170 8.70 6.19 17.03
N ALA A 171 8.51 5.40 15.96
CA ALA A 171 9.60 4.72 15.29
C ALA A 171 10.68 5.72 14.86
N THR A 172 11.95 5.36 15.10
CA THR A 172 13.11 6.22 14.80
C THR A 172 13.27 6.52 13.31
N ASP A 173 12.76 5.62 12.47
CA ASP A 173 12.78 5.67 11.01
C ASP A 173 11.45 6.12 10.39
N PHE A 174 10.45 6.52 11.20
CA PHE A 174 9.18 7.06 10.69
C PHE A 174 9.39 8.21 9.69
N THR A 175 10.39 9.06 9.93
CA THR A 175 10.70 10.17 9.03
C THR A 175 11.20 9.72 7.66
N SER A 176 11.57 8.46 7.48
CA SER A 176 12.03 7.87 6.21
C SER A 176 10.90 7.23 5.38
N VAL A 177 9.68 7.22 5.90
CA VAL A 177 8.49 6.67 5.23
C VAL A 177 8.22 7.45 3.95
N ASP A 178 7.89 6.75 2.86
CA ASP A 178 7.55 7.39 1.60
C ASP A 178 6.20 8.14 1.67
N LYS A 179 6.04 9.20 0.86
CA LYS A 179 4.88 10.08 0.92
C LYS A 179 3.58 9.31 0.68
N GLU A 180 3.59 8.37 -0.26
CA GLU A 180 2.45 7.55 -0.62
C GLU A 180 2.01 6.67 0.54
N ALA A 181 2.96 6.03 1.23
CA ALA A 181 2.72 5.24 2.43
C ALA A 181 2.14 6.09 3.58
N LEU A 182 2.71 7.28 3.84
CA LEU A 182 2.18 8.20 4.84
C LEU A 182 0.75 8.63 4.50
N LEU A 183 0.48 8.98 3.24
CA LEU A 183 -0.87 9.35 2.79
C LEU A 183 -1.87 8.22 2.97
N SER A 184 -1.48 6.96 2.73
CA SER A 184 -2.38 5.84 2.98
C SER A 184 -2.67 5.63 4.47
N ILE A 185 -1.69 5.85 5.36
CA ILE A 185 -1.92 5.82 6.82
C ILE A 185 -2.93 6.90 7.22
N CYS A 186 -2.77 8.13 6.70
CA CYS A 186 -3.67 9.24 7.04
C CYS A 186 -5.08 9.13 6.42
N LYS A 187 -5.24 8.36 5.33
CA LYS A 187 -6.52 8.18 4.63
C LYS A 187 -7.40 7.10 5.24
N GLU A 188 -6.82 6.18 6.02
CA GLU A 188 -7.62 5.27 6.79
C GLU A 188 -8.35 6.12 7.85
N GLU A 189 -9.66 6.35 7.68
CA GLU A 189 -10.56 7.06 8.60
C GLU A 189 -10.66 6.40 10.00
N ASN A 190 -9.75 5.46 10.29
CA ASN A 190 -9.69 4.80 11.56
C ASN A 190 -9.11 5.77 12.59
N SER A 191 -9.90 5.98 13.65
CA SER A 191 -9.66 6.72 14.89
C SER A 191 -8.43 6.24 15.69
N CYS A 192 -7.36 5.81 15.03
CA CYS A 192 -6.19 5.24 15.69
C CYS A 192 -5.47 6.30 16.56
N MET A 193 -5.62 7.59 16.29
CA MET A 193 -5.21 8.68 17.21
C MET A 193 -6.01 9.96 16.98
N GLU A 194 -5.89 10.91 17.91
CA GLU A 194 -6.50 12.25 17.77
C GLU A 194 -5.85 13.02 16.61
N GLU A 195 -6.65 13.75 15.84
CA GLU A 195 -6.18 14.46 14.63
C GLU A 195 -5.03 15.43 14.90
N ASN A 196 -5.02 16.09 16.07
CA ASN A 196 -3.95 17.00 16.46
C ASN A 196 -2.62 16.27 16.69
N GLU A 197 -2.65 15.05 17.23
CA GLU A 197 -1.44 14.25 17.44
C GLU A 197 -0.90 13.72 16.10
N LEU A 198 -1.80 13.24 15.23
CA LEU A 198 -1.45 12.84 13.86
C LEU A 198 -0.77 14.00 13.12
N TRP A 199 -1.30 15.21 13.28
CA TRP A 199 -0.75 16.41 12.66
C TRP A 199 0.68 16.72 13.13
N ASP A 200 0.96 16.59 14.43
CA ASP A 200 2.30 16.79 14.96
C ASP A 200 3.32 15.80 14.36
N HIS A 201 2.91 14.55 14.15
CA HIS A 201 3.77 13.57 13.48
C HIS A 201 3.97 13.86 11.99
N ILE A 202 2.93 14.31 11.27
CA ILE A 202 3.05 14.74 9.87
C ILE A 202 3.99 15.95 9.74
N ILE A 203 3.92 16.93 10.65
CA ILE A 203 4.85 18.06 10.69
C ILE A 203 6.28 17.56 10.91
N ARG A 204 6.49 16.64 11.86
CA ARG A 204 7.81 16.06 12.12
C ARG A 204 8.37 15.35 10.89
N TRP A 205 7.55 14.56 10.20
CA TRP A 205 7.93 13.93 8.94
C TRP A 205 8.27 14.98 7.87
N GLY A 206 7.40 15.98 7.68
CA GLY A 206 7.58 17.03 6.68
C GLY A 206 8.86 17.85 6.88
N LYS A 207 9.22 18.15 8.15
CA LYS A 207 10.50 18.81 8.49
C LYS A 207 11.70 17.94 8.11
N ALA A 208 11.65 16.64 8.41
CA ALA A 208 12.75 15.73 8.07
C ALA A 208 12.96 15.58 6.57
N GLN A 209 11.89 15.65 5.77
CA GLN A 209 11.97 15.62 4.30
C GLN A 209 12.51 16.93 3.70
N ASN A 210 12.55 18.01 4.47
CA ASN A 210 12.95 19.33 4.01
C ASN A 210 13.98 19.91 4.98
N THR A 211 15.16 19.30 5.05
CA THR A 211 16.25 19.70 5.99
C THR A 211 16.77 21.13 5.78
N GLU A 212 16.44 21.77 4.65
CA GLU A 212 16.72 23.19 4.39
C GLU A 212 15.75 24.13 5.15
N LEU A 213 14.68 23.60 5.74
CA LEU A 213 13.77 24.36 6.59
C LEU A 213 14.44 24.68 7.92
N SER A 214 14.58 25.97 8.20
CA SER A 214 14.90 26.45 9.54
C SER A 214 13.86 25.96 10.55
N GLU A 215 14.28 25.62 11.77
CA GLU A 215 13.36 25.28 12.87
C GLU A 215 12.39 26.43 13.18
N GLU A 216 12.87 27.67 13.05
CA GLU A 216 12.03 28.86 13.13
C GLU A 216 11.32 29.12 11.80
N ILE A 217 9.98 29.11 11.85
CA ILE A 217 9.07 29.42 10.73
C ILE A 217 9.39 30.77 10.08
N ASN A 218 9.86 31.74 10.87
CA ASN A 218 10.17 33.08 10.39
C ASN A 218 11.31 33.12 9.36
N ASN A 219 12.19 32.11 9.36
CA ASN A 219 13.35 32.03 8.47
C ASN A 219 13.07 31.19 7.21
N TRP A 220 11.83 30.74 7.00
CA TRP A 220 11.46 29.98 5.81
C TRP A 220 11.47 30.87 4.56
N THR A 221 12.07 30.38 3.48
CA THR A 221 12.17 31.12 2.23
C THR A 221 10.80 31.27 1.55
N PRO A 222 10.54 32.37 0.81
CA PRO A 222 9.25 32.63 0.14
C PRO A 222 8.77 31.53 -0.81
N LYS A 223 9.67 30.63 -1.26
CA LYS A 223 9.37 29.50 -2.15
C LYS A 223 8.56 28.40 -1.44
N ILE A 224 8.69 28.28 -0.12
CA ILE A 224 8.06 27.22 0.68
C ILE A 224 6.73 27.70 1.30
N ILE A 225 6.48 29.00 1.25
CA ILE A 225 5.27 29.60 1.80
C ILE A 225 4.18 29.63 0.73
N LEU A 226 3.14 28.82 0.99
CA LEU A 226 1.94 28.73 0.17
C LEU A 226 1.22 30.07 0.05
N SER A 227 1.08 30.79 1.17
CA SER A 227 0.55 32.15 1.20
C SER A 227 0.89 32.84 2.53
N ARG A 228 1.01 34.19 2.54
CA ARG A 228 1.17 34.99 3.76
C ARG A 228 -0.04 35.88 3.97
N ILE A 229 -0.46 36.00 5.22
CA ILE A 229 -1.40 37.03 5.67
C ILE A 229 -0.77 38.39 5.39
N GLN A 230 -1.44 39.21 4.57
CA GLN A 230 -1.05 40.59 4.28
C GLN A 230 -1.76 41.59 5.19
N ASN A 231 -3.00 41.28 5.57
CA ASN A 231 -3.80 42.10 6.46
C ASN A 231 -4.33 41.25 7.62
N TYR A 232 -3.75 41.43 8.81
CA TYR A 232 -4.08 40.67 10.01
C TYR A 232 -5.49 40.94 10.51
N ASP A 233 -5.98 42.18 10.41
CA ASP A 233 -7.35 42.56 10.78
C ASP A 233 -8.36 41.87 9.86
N ASN A 234 -7.92 41.51 8.65
CA ASN A 234 -8.73 40.73 7.74
C ASN A 234 -8.56 39.22 7.91
N ALA A 235 -7.44 38.72 8.42
CA ALA A 235 -7.23 37.29 8.53
C ALA A 235 -8.06 36.63 9.64
N ILE A 236 -8.52 37.38 10.64
CA ILE A 236 -9.40 36.87 11.69
C ILE A 236 -10.49 37.91 11.93
N ASN A 237 -11.60 37.76 11.23
CA ASN A 237 -12.78 38.59 11.32
C ASN A 237 -13.91 37.82 12.03
N GLN A 238 -14.26 38.19 13.26
CA GLN A 238 -15.39 37.59 13.96
C GLN A 238 -16.64 38.45 13.78
N TYR A 239 -17.40 38.22 12.71
CA TYR A 239 -18.69 38.89 12.50
C TYR A 239 -19.84 37.90 12.65
N GLY A 240 -20.54 37.96 13.78
CA GLY A 240 -21.92 37.50 14.01
C GLY A 240 -22.30 36.03 13.78
N GLY A 241 -21.43 35.19 13.21
CA GLY A 241 -21.81 33.86 12.73
C GLY A 241 -20.68 32.81 12.71
N GLY A 242 -19.58 33.01 13.44
CA GLY A 242 -18.47 32.06 13.55
C GLY A 242 -17.09 32.66 13.27
N PRO A 243 -16.00 31.87 13.39
CA PRO A 243 -14.66 32.28 12.97
C PRO A 243 -14.65 32.50 11.46
N ASN A 244 -14.28 33.70 11.02
CA ASN A 244 -14.22 34.04 9.60
C ASN A 244 -12.81 34.57 9.32
N PHE A 245 -12.09 33.95 8.39
CA PHE A 245 -10.73 34.35 8.02
C PHE A 245 -10.68 35.29 6.80
N ASN A 246 -11.78 36.05 6.57
CA ASN A 246 -12.23 36.82 5.39
C ASN A 246 -12.16 36.12 4.04
N ASP A 247 -11.06 35.44 3.79
CA ASP A 247 -10.82 34.63 2.62
C ASP A 247 -11.43 33.23 2.78
N LEU A 248 -11.64 32.78 4.02
CA LEU A 248 -12.43 31.60 4.37
C LEU A 248 -13.56 32.02 5.32
N GLN A 249 -14.80 32.05 4.84
CA GLN A 249 -15.95 32.36 5.69
C GLN A 249 -16.64 31.08 6.15
N LEU A 250 -16.53 30.77 7.44
CA LEU A 250 -17.41 29.80 8.10
C LEU A 250 -18.65 30.57 8.56
N THR A 251 -19.77 30.39 7.85
CA THR A 251 -21.01 31.13 8.13
C THR A 251 -22.02 30.26 8.86
N TRP A 252 -22.78 30.84 9.79
CA TRP A 252 -23.91 30.20 10.50
C TRP A 252 -23.51 28.96 11.31
N THR A 253 -24.46 28.06 11.60
CA THR A 253 -24.18 26.73 12.16
C THR A 253 -23.39 25.91 11.13
N PHE A 254 -22.07 26.00 11.19
CA PHE A 254 -21.16 25.19 10.39
C PHE A 254 -21.55 23.71 10.49
N ASN A 255 -22.02 23.15 9.38
CA ASN A 255 -22.18 21.72 9.19
C ASN A 255 -21.74 21.36 7.76
N VAL A 256 -21.40 20.09 7.55
CA VAL A 256 -20.83 19.57 6.29
C VAL A 256 -21.70 19.91 5.06
N ASP A 257 -23.02 20.04 5.26
CA ASP A 257 -23.99 20.28 4.18
C ASP A 257 -23.95 21.70 3.60
N ASN A 258 -23.49 22.69 4.38
CA ASN A 258 -23.62 24.12 4.03
C ASN A 258 -22.34 24.76 3.45
N GLY A 259 -21.19 24.07 3.52
CA GLY A 259 -19.92 24.48 2.90
C GLY A 259 -19.31 25.80 3.45
N ALA A 260 -18.17 26.20 2.88
CA ALA A 260 -17.52 27.49 3.14
C ALA A 260 -17.48 28.34 1.87
N THR A 261 -17.50 29.68 2.03
CA THR A 261 -17.40 30.63 0.91
C THR A 261 -16.06 31.38 0.95
N TYR A 262 -15.49 31.65 -0.23
CA TYR A 262 -14.16 32.25 -0.40
C TYR A 262 -14.21 33.69 -0.95
N ASN A 263 -13.37 34.58 -0.40
CA ASN A 263 -13.11 35.93 -0.95
C ASN A 263 -11.59 36.22 -0.94
N LYS A 264 -11.11 37.22 -1.67
CA LYS A 264 -9.67 37.47 -1.91
C LYS A 264 -9.20 38.77 -1.27
N LYS A 265 -9.04 38.82 0.06
CA LYS A 265 -8.75 40.06 0.81
C LYS A 265 -7.71 39.95 1.93
N ALA A 266 -7.29 38.76 2.38
CA ALA A 266 -6.39 38.57 3.51
C ALA A 266 -5.02 38.00 3.13
N TYR A 267 -4.91 37.22 2.05
CA TYR A 267 -3.70 36.47 1.69
C TYR A 267 -3.05 36.92 0.37
N ASN A 268 -1.71 36.83 0.27
CA ASN A 268 -0.95 37.28 -0.91
C ASN A 268 -1.05 36.35 -2.13
N LYS A 269 -1.33 35.06 -1.93
CA LYS A 269 -1.56 34.03 -2.95
C LYS A 269 -2.93 33.39 -2.71
N LYS A 270 -3.60 33.01 -3.80
CA LYS A 270 -4.92 32.38 -3.80
C LYS A 270 -4.84 31.00 -3.11
N ILE A 271 -5.67 30.76 -2.10
CA ILE A 271 -5.70 29.48 -1.36
C ILE A 271 -6.64 28.47 -2.04
N HIS A 272 -7.73 28.93 -2.69
CA HIS A 272 -8.67 28.07 -3.42
C HIS A 272 -9.29 28.77 -4.65
N ASN A 273 -9.84 28.02 -5.61
CA ASN A 273 -10.59 28.57 -6.73
C ASN A 273 -11.95 29.16 -6.29
N GLU A 274 -12.44 30.20 -6.99
CA GLU A 274 -13.66 30.92 -6.60
C GLU A 274 -14.87 29.97 -6.53
N GLY A 275 -15.74 30.13 -5.52
CA GLY A 275 -16.94 29.31 -5.34
C GLY A 275 -17.25 28.94 -3.89
N SER A 276 -18.20 28.02 -3.73
CA SER A 276 -18.46 27.29 -2.48
C SER A 276 -17.72 25.95 -2.53
N PHE A 277 -17.17 25.52 -1.39
CA PHE A 277 -16.52 24.22 -1.26
C PHE A 277 -16.90 23.55 0.06
N ILE A 278 -16.86 22.23 0.06
CA ILE A 278 -17.07 21.42 1.26
C ILE A 278 -15.74 21.40 2.01
N VAL A 279 -15.76 21.86 3.26
CA VAL A 279 -14.59 21.79 4.15
C VAL A 279 -14.54 20.38 4.71
N SER A 280 -13.75 19.50 4.11
CA SER A 280 -13.50 18.15 4.62
C SER A 280 -12.24 18.05 5.49
N GLU A 281 -11.41 19.10 5.53
CA GLU A 281 -10.13 19.12 6.24
C GLU A 281 -10.02 20.42 7.05
N TYR A 282 -9.75 20.32 8.35
CA TYR A 282 -9.58 21.47 9.24
C TYR A 282 -8.15 22.03 9.10
N GLU A 283 -7.99 23.26 8.62
CA GLU A 283 -6.71 23.99 8.74
C GLU A 283 -6.67 24.73 10.08
N VAL A 284 -5.99 24.16 11.09
CA VAL A 284 -5.77 24.85 12.37
C VAL A 284 -4.53 25.76 12.27
N PHE A 285 -4.74 27.07 12.31
CA PHE A 285 -3.65 28.05 12.41
C PHE A 285 -3.33 28.36 13.89
N GLY A 286 -2.07 28.20 14.29
CA GLY A 286 -1.56 28.70 15.57
C GLY A 286 -1.37 30.22 15.53
N ILE A 287 -2.15 30.96 16.32
CA ILE A 287 -2.06 32.43 16.41
C ILE A 287 -1.21 32.81 17.62
N THR A 288 0.01 33.27 17.40
CA THR A 288 0.84 33.85 18.48
C THR A 288 0.71 35.36 18.49
N ARG A 289 0.26 35.91 19.63
CA ARG A 289 0.14 37.36 19.83
C ARG A 289 1.55 37.97 19.84
N LYS A 290 1.83 38.87 18.90
CA LYS A 290 3.06 39.67 18.91
C LYS A 290 3.01 40.57 20.15
N ARG A 291 3.83 40.27 21.17
CA ARG A 291 3.99 41.17 22.32
C ARG A 291 4.65 42.46 21.80
N GLN A 292 3.96 43.58 21.98
CA GLN A 292 4.55 44.92 21.88
C GLN A 292 5.37 45.20 23.14
#